data_AF-A0A0H5NDC0-F1
#
_entry.id   AF-A0A0H5NDC0-F1
#
_cell.length_a   1.000
_cell.length_b   1.000
_cell.length_c   1.000
_cell.angle_alpha   90.00
_cell.angle_beta   90.00
_cell.angle_gamma   90.00
#
_symmetry.space_group_name_H-M   'P 1'
#
loop_
_entity.id
_entity.type
_entity.pdbx_description
1 polymer ?
#
loop_
_entity_poly.entity_id
_entity_poly.type
_entity_poly.pdbx_seq_one_letter_code
_entity_poly.pdbx_strand_id
1 'polypeptide(L)'
;MYYLAEKRVAELLELGVDIDTIVAKTGVTKLSDGWHAQNRRGDDALDALLAEAHERKALLDRIEFLAVAIGEDGPARRAGADAKNPTLDGLRAVIAGVEKYARAKNIDIRTDAEKAAPEPTATPRQIYYITSLLEGRAAAGEGGGFFSTKGLYRGDGSVDRDAVAALTRKQASALIDSLRGTY
;
A
#
# COMPACT_ATOMS: atom_id res chain seq x y z
N MET A 1 36.24 16.40 17.81
CA MET A 1 35.94 16.45 16.36
C MET A 1 34.46 16.73 16.25
N TYR A 2 34.06 17.80 15.57
CA TYR A 2 32.66 18.17 15.38
C TYR A 2 32.17 17.69 14.01
N TYR A 3 30.91 17.28 13.91
CA TYR A 3 30.29 16.82 12.67
C TYR A 3 29.28 17.86 12.21
N LEU A 4 29.42 18.34 10.96
CA LEU A 4 28.55 19.37 10.41
C LEU A 4 27.12 18.84 10.26
N ALA A 5 26.17 19.47 10.95
CA ALA A 5 24.77 19.06 11.05
C ALA A 5 23.80 20.04 10.37
N GLU A 6 24.27 21.19 9.88
CA GLU A 6 23.46 22.31 9.35
C GLU A 6 22.32 21.86 8.43
N LYS A 7 22.61 21.07 7.40
CA LYS A 7 21.59 20.61 6.43
C LYS A 7 20.51 19.75 7.07
N ARG A 8 20.90 18.82 7.94
CA ARG A 8 19.98 17.90 8.61
C ARG A 8 19.11 18.62 9.63
N VAL A 9 19.66 19.60 10.33
CA VAL A 9 18.87 20.47 11.24
C VAL A 9 17.87 21.32 10.44
N ALA A 10 18.28 21.89 9.30
CA ALA A 10 17.35 22.63 8.43
C ALA A 10 16.21 21.74 7.92
N GLU A 11 16.53 20.52 7.47
CA GLU A 11 15.54 19.55 6.99
C GLU A 11 14.57 19.11 8.11
N LEU A 12 15.06 18.88 9.32
CA LEU A 12 14.21 18.58 10.47
C LEU A 12 13.23 19.72 10.79
N LEU A 13 13.67 20.98 10.65
CA LEU A 13 12.81 22.14 10.82
C LEU A 13 11.74 22.23 9.73
N GLU A 14 12.09 21.93 8.47
CA GLU A 14 11.13 21.83 7.37
C GLU A 14 10.10 20.70 7.58
N LEU A 15 10.51 19.61 8.22
CA LEU A 15 9.64 18.51 8.64
C LEU A 15 8.84 18.82 9.92
N GLY A 16 8.96 20.04 10.47
CA GLY A 16 8.18 20.51 11.61
C GLY A 16 8.69 20.06 12.98
N VAL A 17 9.91 19.54 13.08
CA VAL A 17 10.56 19.22 14.36
C VAL A 17 11.12 20.51 14.96
N ASP A 18 10.73 20.83 16.19
CA ASP A 18 11.19 22.04 16.87
C ASP A 18 12.65 21.94 17.32
N ILE A 19 13.33 23.10 17.40
CA ILE A 19 14.75 23.20 17.76
C ILE A 19 15.03 22.55 19.12
N ASP A 20 14.15 22.74 20.11
CA ASP A 20 14.35 22.20 21.45
C ASP A 20 14.37 20.67 21.44
N THR A 21 13.47 20.04 20.67
CA THR A 21 13.46 18.60 20.43
C THR A 21 14.72 18.13 19.72
N ILE A 22 15.19 18.85 18.70
CA ILE A 22 16.42 18.50 17.96
C ILE A 22 17.61 18.51 18.92
N VAL A 23 17.80 19.59 19.67
CA VAL A 23 18.89 19.72 20.65
C VAL A 23 18.77 18.65 21.74
N ALA A 24 17.59 18.45 22.31
CA ALA A 24 17.38 17.49 23.38
C ALA A 24 17.64 16.04 22.97
N LYS A 25 17.22 15.65 21.75
CA LYS A 25 17.37 14.26 21.27
C LYS A 25 18.76 13.96 20.71
N THR A 26 19.45 14.96 20.15
CA THR A 26 20.69 14.73 19.37
C THR A 26 21.94 15.35 20.02
N GLY A 27 21.76 16.29 20.95
CA GLY A 27 22.87 17.02 21.57
C GLY A 27 23.61 17.94 20.60
N VAL A 28 23.01 18.29 19.46
CA VAL A 28 23.59 19.27 18.53
C VAL A 28 23.63 20.65 19.17
N THR A 29 24.69 21.39 18.83
CA THR A 29 24.90 22.76 19.31
C THR A 29 25.22 23.67 18.14
N LYS A 30 24.74 24.91 18.22
CA LYS A 30 25.04 25.94 17.22
C LYS A 30 26.38 26.62 17.56
N LEU A 31 27.34 26.54 16.65
CA LEU A 31 28.61 27.27 16.67
C LEU A 31 28.55 28.44 15.68
N SER A 32 29.60 29.25 15.62
CA SER A 32 29.68 30.45 14.77
C SER A 32 29.47 30.18 13.28
N ASP A 33 29.78 28.97 12.82
CA ASP A 33 29.76 28.53 11.42
C ASP A 33 28.60 27.58 11.09
N GLY A 34 27.76 27.19 12.07
CA GLY A 34 26.58 26.34 11.85
C GLY A 34 26.26 25.40 13.01
N TRP A 35 25.34 24.48 12.76
CA TRP A 35 24.98 23.39 13.68
C TRP A 35 25.98 22.24 13.60
N HIS A 36 26.38 21.73 14.76
CA HIS A 36 27.32 20.61 14.85
C HIS A 36 26.88 19.58 15.89
N ALA A 37 27.12 18.30 15.58
CA ALA A 37 27.09 17.23 16.57
C ALA A 37 28.46 17.11 17.27
N GLN A 38 28.44 16.95 18.59
CA GLN A 38 29.67 16.94 19.40
C GLN A 38 30.43 15.61 19.32
N ASN A 39 29.75 14.54 18.94
CA ASN A 39 30.30 13.19 18.83
C ASN A 39 29.49 12.38 17.81
N ARG A 40 30.04 11.22 17.42
CA ARG A 40 29.38 10.30 16.48
C ARG A 40 27.99 9.86 16.95
N ARG A 41 27.79 9.68 18.26
CA ARG A 41 26.48 9.28 18.79
C ARG A 41 25.40 10.35 18.56
N GLY A 42 25.77 11.63 18.68
CA GLY A 42 24.87 12.74 18.35
C GLY A 42 24.59 12.85 16.86
N ASP A 43 25.58 12.52 16.04
CA ASP A 43 25.45 12.45 14.58
C ASP A 43 24.50 11.31 14.16
N ASP A 44 24.69 10.09 14.70
CA ASP A 44 23.81 8.95 14.48
C ASP A 44 22.38 9.22 15.00
N ALA A 45 22.25 9.92 16.13
CA ALA A 45 20.95 10.31 16.68
C ALA A 45 20.21 11.33 15.79
N LEU A 46 20.94 12.21 15.11
CA LEU A 46 20.38 13.17 14.16
C LEU A 46 19.81 12.45 12.93
N ASP A 47 20.53 11.47 12.39
CA ASP A 47 20.06 10.66 11.27
C ASP A 47 18.84 9.82 11.66
N ALA A 48 18.84 9.25 12.88
CA ALA A 48 17.68 8.52 13.40
C ALA A 48 16.45 9.42 13.56
N LEU A 49 16.63 10.64 14.08
CA LEU A 49 15.55 11.62 14.22
C LEU A 49 15.01 12.06 12.85
N LEU A 50 15.89 12.23 11.86
CA LEU A 50 15.51 12.59 10.50
C LEU A 50 14.70 11.47 9.84
N ALA A 51 15.12 10.22 10.00
CA ALA A 51 14.36 9.06 9.53
C ALA A 51 12.96 8.98 10.19
N GLU A 52 12.88 9.21 11.50
CA GLU A 52 11.61 9.25 12.25
C GLU A 52 10.68 10.35 11.70
N ALA A 53 11.22 11.54 11.41
CA ALA A 53 10.46 12.68 10.90
C ALA A 53 9.93 12.43 9.48
N HIS A 54 10.74 11.83 8.60
CA HIS A 54 10.32 11.41 7.26
C HIS A 54 9.21 10.35 7.32
N GLU A 55 9.38 9.34 8.17
CA GLU A 55 8.35 8.32 8.35
C GLU A 55 7.04 8.94 8.83
N ARG A 56 7.12 9.86 9.81
CA ARG A 56 5.94 10.56 10.32
C ARG A 56 5.23 11.34 9.21
N LYS A 57 5.98 12.08 8.39
CA LYS A 57 5.41 12.81 7.25
C LYS A 57 4.73 11.86 6.27
N ALA A 58 5.38 10.77 5.89
CA ALA A 58 4.79 9.79 4.98
C ALA A 58 3.48 9.17 5.51
N LEU A 59 3.40 8.92 6.82
CA LEU A 59 2.17 8.43 7.47
C LEU A 59 1.06 9.49 7.48
N LEU A 60 1.40 10.75 7.73
CA LEU A 60 0.45 11.87 7.67
C LEU A 60 -0.10 12.07 6.25
N ASP A 61 0.77 12.10 5.24
CA ASP A 61 0.39 12.20 3.83
C ASP A 61 -0.54 11.03 3.44
N ARG A 62 -0.26 9.81 3.94
CA ARG A 62 -1.12 8.64 3.72
C ARG A 62 -2.49 8.81 4.39
N ILE A 63 -2.56 9.33 5.60
CA ILE A 63 -3.82 9.59 6.31
C ILE A 63 -4.66 10.62 5.55
N GLU A 64 -4.03 11.69 5.05
CA GLU A 64 -4.70 12.70 4.23
C GLU A 64 -5.27 12.09 2.95
N PHE A 65 -4.48 11.31 2.23
CA PHE A 65 -4.95 10.57 1.05
C PHE A 65 -6.16 9.68 1.38
N LEU A 66 -6.11 8.93 2.48
CA LEU A 66 -7.20 8.04 2.87
C LEU A 66 -8.46 8.81 3.28
N ALA A 67 -8.32 9.96 3.93
CA ALA A 67 -9.45 10.82 4.30
C ALA A 67 -10.20 11.31 3.04
N VAL A 68 -9.45 11.74 2.02
CA VAL A 68 -10.02 12.12 0.72
C VAL A 68 -10.71 10.94 0.04
N ALA A 69 -10.06 9.77 -0.01
CA ALA A 69 -10.61 8.57 -0.67
C ALA A 69 -11.92 8.07 -0.03
N ILE A 70 -12.09 8.26 1.28
CA ILE A 70 -13.27 7.79 2.01
C ILE A 70 -14.42 8.82 1.99
N GLY A 71 -14.13 10.08 1.63
CA GLY A 71 -15.14 11.14 1.56
C GLY A 71 -15.74 11.54 2.92
N GLU A 72 -15.12 11.08 4.02
CA GLU A 72 -15.45 11.52 5.37
C GLU A 72 -14.27 12.31 5.95
N ASP A 73 -14.58 13.44 6.59
CA ASP A 73 -13.74 14.09 7.62
C ASP A 73 -13.45 13.17 8.84
N GLY A 74 -13.97 11.94 8.81
CA GLY A 74 -14.36 11.14 9.96
C GLY A 74 -13.23 10.46 10.72
N PRO A 75 -12.32 9.69 10.11
CA PRO A 75 -11.36 8.89 10.89
C PRO A 75 -10.01 9.58 11.16
N ALA A 76 -9.56 10.52 10.32
CA ALA A 76 -8.32 11.27 10.53
C ALA A 76 -8.39 12.19 11.77
N ARG A 77 -9.51 12.91 11.97
CA ARG A 77 -9.73 13.74 13.16
C ARG A 77 -9.98 12.93 14.45
N ARG A 78 -10.57 11.73 14.35
CA ARG A 78 -11.00 10.94 15.53
C ARG A 78 -9.86 10.26 16.30
N ALA A 79 -8.65 10.19 15.76
CA ALA A 79 -7.57 9.39 16.34
C ALA A 79 -6.25 10.15 16.60
N GLY A 80 -6.30 11.48 16.77
CA GLY A 80 -5.15 12.24 17.27
C GLY A 80 -4.10 12.62 16.23
N ALA A 81 -4.42 12.57 14.92
CA ALA A 81 -3.57 13.16 13.88
C ALA A 81 -3.44 14.69 14.02
N ASP A 82 -4.40 15.35 14.68
CA ASP A 82 -4.36 16.78 15.02
C ASP A 82 -3.43 17.09 16.22
N ALA A 83 -2.83 16.07 16.85
CA ALA A 83 -1.83 16.32 17.89
C ALA A 83 -0.61 17.00 17.27
N LYS A 84 -0.06 18.02 17.95
CA LYS A 84 1.12 18.76 17.48
C LYS A 84 2.35 17.87 17.23
N ASN A 85 2.38 16.66 17.81
CA ASN A 85 3.45 15.68 17.65
C ASN A 85 2.92 14.24 17.83
N PRO A 86 2.25 13.64 16.83
CA PRO A 86 1.68 12.32 16.96
C PRO A 86 2.79 11.25 16.94
N THR A 87 2.63 10.21 17.75
CA THR A 87 3.57 9.07 17.74
C THR A 87 3.39 8.25 16.46
N LEU A 88 4.47 7.63 15.97
CA LEU A 88 4.42 6.76 14.79
C LEU A 88 3.41 5.62 14.97
N ASP A 89 3.37 5.02 16.16
CA ASP A 89 2.41 3.96 16.48
C ASP A 89 0.96 4.45 16.48
N GLY A 90 0.73 5.68 16.95
CA GLY A 90 -0.58 6.33 16.87
C GLY A 90 -1.03 6.50 15.41
N LEU A 91 -0.16 7.05 14.56
CA LEU A 91 -0.45 7.23 13.13
C LEU A 91 -0.70 5.90 12.40
N ARG A 92 0.11 4.87 12.67
CA ARG A 92 -0.08 3.53 12.11
C ARG A 92 -1.41 2.92 12.55
N ALA A 93 -1.81 3.12 13.81
CA ALA A 93 -3.11 2.68 14.32
C ALA A 93 -4.28 3.39 13.62
N VAL A 94 -4.15 4.70 13.33
CA VAL A 94 -5.13 5.44 12.54
C VAL A 94 -5.29 4.81 11.16
N ILE A 95 -4.18 4.62 10.43
CA ILE A 95 -4.19 4.01 9.10
C ILE A 95 -4.86 2.64 9.14
N ALA A 96 -4.49 1.77 10.09
CA ALA A 96 -5.08 0.45 10.22
C ALA A 96 -6.61 0.49 10.46
N GLY A 97 -7.08 1.43 11.28
CA GLY A 97 -8.51 1.65 11.52
C GLY A 97 -9.24 2.12 10.27
N VAL A 98 -8.64 3.05 9.52
CA VAL A 98 -9.17 3.60 8.28
C VAL A 98 -9.26 2.53 7.19
N GLU A 99 -8.21 1.72 7.01
CA GLU A 99 -8.21 0.62 6.05
C GLU A 99 -9.26 -0.45 6.39
N LYS A 100 -9.41 -0.78 7.68
CA LYS A 100 -10.44 -1.71 8.14
C LYS A 100 -11.84 -1.19 7.81
N TYR A 101 -12.08 0.10 7.99
CA TYR A 101 -13.33 0.75 7.61
C TYR A 101 -13.56 0.68 6.09
N ALA A 102 -12.56 1.05 5.29
CA ALA A 102 -12.64 0.99 3.83
C ALA A 102 -12.97 -0.42 3.33
N ARG A 103 -12.33 -1.45 3.89
CA ARG A 103 -12.64 -2.87 3.57
C ARG A 103 -14.08 -3.24 3.93
N ALA A 104 -14.56 -2.83 5.12
CA ALA A 104 -15.92 -3.11 5.54
C ALA A 104 -16.99 -2.42 4.67
N LYS A 105 -16.63 -1.30 4.04
CA LYS A 105 -17.51 -0.50 3.17
C LYS A 105 -17.27 -0.72 1.68
N ASN A 106 -16.37 -1.63 1.29
CA ASN A 106 -15.94 -1.84 -0.10
C ASN A 106 -15.47 -0.56 -0.83
N ILE A 107 -14.79 0.33 -0.10
CA ILE A 107 -14.20 1.57 -0.66
C ILE A 107 -12.80 1.25 -1.22
N ASP A 108 -12.53 1.66 -2.46
CA ASP A 108 -11.21 1.47 -3.09
C ASP A 108 -10.24 2.58 -2.63
N ILE A 109 -9.33 2.20 -1.73
CA ILE A 109 -8.29 3.07 -1.14
C ILE A 109 -6.90 2.91 -1.80
N ARG A 110 -6.85 2.31 -3.00
CA ARG A 110 -5.61 2.24 -3.78
C ARG A 110 -5.28 3.61 -4.37
N THR A 111 -4.00 3.97 -4.34
CA THR A 111 -3.45 5.11 -5.07
C THR A 111 -3.58 4.90 -6.58
N ASP A 112 -3.48 5.99 -7.34
CA ASP A 112 -3.56 5.90 -8.81
C ASP A 112 -2.41 5.06 -9.40
N ALA A 113 -1.23 5.10 -8.78
CA ALA A 113 -0.11 4.24 -9.14
C ALA A 113 -0.41 2.76 -8.88
N GLU A 114 -1.03 2.42 -7.75
CA GLU A 114 -1.46 1.04 -7.43
C GLU A 114 -2.60 0.56 -8.33
N LYS A 115 -3.46 1.47 -8.82
CA LYS A 115 -4.50 1.15 -9.80
C LYS A 115 -3.93 0.97 -11.21
N ALA A 116 -2.87 1.70 -11.55
CA ALA A 116 -2.18 1.60 -12.83
C ALA A 116 -1.27 0.38 -12.93
N ALA A 117 -0.90 -0.24 -11.80
CA ALA A 117 -0.14 -1.49 -11.80
C ALA A 117 -0.95 -2.60 -12.52
N PRO A 118 -0.33 -3.37 -13.43
CA PRO A 118 -1.02 -4.43 -14.14
C PRO A 118 -1.61 -5.43 -13.15
N GLU A 119 -2.90 -5.75 -13.30
CA GLU A 119 -3.55 -6.72 -12.43
C GLU A 119 -2.78 -8.05 -12.47
N PRO A 120 -2.58 -8.72 -11.32
CA PRO A 120 -1.89 -9.99 -11.31
C PRO A 120 -2.65 -11.01 -12.15
N THR A 121 -1.91 -11.73 -13.00
CA THR A 121 -2.44 -12.84 -13.79
C THR A 121 -2.83 -14.02 -12.90
N ALA A 122 -3.69 -14.88 -13.45
CA ALA A 122 -4.22 -16.07 -12.80
C ALA A 122 -3.09 -16.92 -12.19
N THR A 123 -3.31 -17.43 -10.98
CA THR A 123 -2.33 -18.31 -10.33
C THR A 123 -2.28 -19.67 -11.04
N PRO A 124 -1.15 -20.41 -10.98
CA PRO A 124 -1.06 -21.75 -11.57
C PRO A 124 -2.18 -22.70 -11.12
N ARG A 125 -2.61 -22.58 -9.85
CA ARG A 125 -3.72 -23.35 -9.30
C ARG A 125 -5.07 -22.99 -9.93
N GLN A 126 -5.33 -21.69 -10.15
CA GLN A 126 -6.54 -21.23 -10.82
C GLN A 126 -6.56 -21.67 -12.28
N ILE A 127 -5.43 -21.56 -12.98
CA ILE A 127 -5.29 -22.02 -14.37
C ILE A 127 -5.62 -23.51 -14.47
N TYR A 128 -4.97 -24.35 -13.67
CA TYR A 128 -5.23 -25.79 -13.64
C TYR A 128 -6.70 -26.11 -13.36
N TYR A 129 -7.29 -25.42 -12.38
CA TYR A 129 -8.67 -25.68 -12.00
C TYR A 129 -9.65 -25.27 -13.09
N ILE A 130 -9.48 -24.09 -13.70
CA ILE A 130 -10.29 -23.65 -14.84
C ILE A 130 -10.16 -24.62 -16.01
N THR A 131 -8.93 -25.04 -16.36
CA THR A 131 -8.72 -26.01 -17.44
C THR A 131 -9.48 -27.31 -17.15
N SER A 132 -9.39 -27.84 -15.93
CA SER A 132 -10.09 -29.09 -15.57
C SER A 132 -11.62 -28.97 -15.69
N LEU A 133 -12.19 -27.82 -15.34
CA LEU A 133 -13.63 -27.57 -15.45
C LEU A 133 -14.07 -27.44 -16.91
N LEU A 134 -13.28 -26.76 -17.74
CA LEU A 134 -13.56 -26.60 -19.17
C LEU A 134 -13.41 -27.93 -19.94
N GLU A 135 -12.37 -28.70 -19.64
CA GLU A 135 -12.16 -30.05 -20.21
C GLU A 135 -13.33 -30.99 -19.85
N GLY A 136 -13.76 -30.98 -18.59
CA GLY A 136 -14.91 -31.79 -18.14
C GLY A 136 -16.21 -31.41 -18.85
N ARG A 137 -16.46 -30.12 -19.05
CA ARG A 137 -17.64 -29.65 -19.79
C ARG A 137 -17.59 -29.94 -21.29
N ALA A 138 -16.41 -29.82 -21.91
CA ALA A 138 -16.21 -30.19 -23.30
C ALA A 138 -16.52 -31.67 -23.53
N ALA A 139 -16.09 -32.54 -22.62
CA ALA A 139 -16.40 -33.97 -22.65
C ALA A 139 -17.91 -34.26 -22.45
N ALA A 140 -18.60 -33.46 -21.64
CA ALA A 140 -20.04 -33.59 -21.38
C ALA A 140 -20.94 -33.00 -22.48
N GLY A 141 -20.39 -32.30 -23.47
CA GLY A 141 -21.16 -31.59 -24.49
C GLY A 141 -21.85 -30.32 -23.98
N GLU A 142 -21.53 -29.87 -22.77
CA GLU A 142 -22.09 -28.68 -22.11
C GLU A 142 -21.30 -27.41 -22.48
N GLY A 143 -21.17 -27.16 -23.78
CA GLY A 143 -20.45 -25.99 -24.31
C GLY A 143 -21.32 -24.73 -24.31
N GLY A 144 -21.49 -24.03 -23.18
CA GLY A 144 -22.16 -22.72 -23.23
C GLY A 144 -22.64 -22.04 -21.94
N GLY A 145 -22.31 -22.55 -20.75
CA GLY A 145 -22.85 -22.01 -19.49
C GLY A 145 -22.03 -20.86 -18.89
N PHE A 146 -22.56 -19.64 -19.02
CA PHE A 146 -22.33 -18.40 -18.26
C PHE A 146 -20.88 -17.89 -18.08
N PHE A 147 -20.68 -16.58 -18.32
CA PHE A 147 -19.41 -15.89 -18.61
C PHE A 147 -18.81 -16.33 -19.96
N SER A 148 -18.35 -15.38 -20.78
CA SER A 148 -17.89 -15.66 -22.14
C SER A 148 -16.64 -16.55 -22.15
N THR A 149 -16.83 -17.87 -22.27
CA THR A 149 -15.74 -18.83 -22.55
C THR A 149 -15.23 -18.73 -23.99
N LYS A 150 -15.72 -17.76 -24.77
CA LYS A 150 -15.22 -17.47 -26.13
C LYS A 150 -13.75 -17.08 -26.05
N GLY A 151 -12.92 -17.79 -26.81
CA GLY A 151 -11.46 -17.60 -26.82
C GLY A 151 -10.68 -18.45 -25.82
N LEU A 152 -11.35 -19.27 -24.99
CA LEU A 152 -10.69 -20.23 -24.10
C LEU A 152 -10.60 -21.66 -24.69
N TYR A 153 -11.16 -21.85 -25.88
CA TYR A 153 -11.05 -23.08 -26.65
C TYR A 153 -10.31 -22.80 -27.95
N ARG A 154 -9.46 -23.73 -28.35
CA ARG A 154 -8.83 -23.76 -29.67
C ARG A 154 -9.85 -24.18 -30.73
N GLY A 155 -9.50 -23.98 -32.01
CA GLY A 155 -10.36 -24.34 -33.14
C GLY A 155 -10.69 -25.84 -33.24
N ASP A 156 -9.95 -26.70 -32.53
CA ASP A 156 -10.18 -28.14 -32.43
C ASP A 156 -11.06 -28.54 -31.24
N GLY A 157 -11.57 -27.57 -30.47
CA GLY A 157 -12.41 -27.81 -29.28
C GLY A 157 -11.62 -28.15 -28.02
N SER A 158 -10.29 -28.20 -28.06
CA SER A 158 -9.45 -28.34 -26.86
C SER A 158 -9.34 -27.03 -26.09
N VAL A 159 -9.04 -27.10 -24.79
CA VAL A 159 -8.89 -25.90 -23.95
C VAL A 159 -7.55 -25.21 -24.25
N ASP A 160 -7.60 -23.90 -24.50
CA ASP A 160 -6.42 -23.07 -24.69
C ASP A 160 -5.86 -22.62 -23.33
N ARG A 161 -4.86 -23.34 -22.83
CA ARG A 161 -4.19 -23.01 -21.55
C ARG A 161 -3.51 -21.65 -21.56
N ASP A 162 -3.03 -21.18 -22.71
CA ASP A 162 -2.33 -19.90 -22.80
C ASP A 162 -3.34 -18.76 -22.67
N ALA A 163 -4.53 -18.91 -23.27
CA ALA A 163 -5.64 -17.98 -23.09
C ALA A 163 -6.14 -17.94 -21.64
N VAL A 164 -6.19 -19.10 -20.95
CA VAL A 164 -6.54 -19.16 -19.52
C VAL A 164 -5.47 -18.50 -18.65
N ALA A 165 -4.19 -18.65 -19.00
CA ALA A 165 -3.08 -18.02 -18.28
C ALA A 165 -3.05 -16.48 -18.42
N ALA A 166 -3.61 -15.95 -19.52
CA ALA A 166 -3.73 -14.52 -19.76
C ALA A 166 -4.83 -13.83 -18.91
N LEU A 167 -5.71 -14.60 -18.26
CA LEU A 167 -6.75 -14.05 -17.40
C LEU A 167 -6.15 -13.38 -16.15
N THR A 168 -6.75 -12.29 -15.69
CA THR A 168 -6.43 -11.74 -14.36
C THR A 168 -6.97 -12.65 -13.26
N ARG A 169 -6.40 -12.61 -12.05
CA ARG A 169 -6.90 -13.42 -10.91
C ARG A 169 -8.38 -13.19 -10.63
N LYS A 170 -8.85 -11.96 -10.84
CA LYS A 170 -10.26 -11.58 -10.67
C LYS A 170 -11.14 -12.25 -11.72
N GLN A 171 -10.74 -12.17 -12.98
CA GLN A 171 -11.43 -12.85 -14.08
C GLN A 171 -11.44 -14.36 -13.90
N ALA A 172 -10.31 -14.94 -13.50
CA ALA A 172 -10.19 -16.37 -13.21
C ALA A 172 -11.14 -16.83 -12.08
N SER A 173 -11.24 -16.05 -11.00
CA SER A 173 -12.14 -16.40 -9.88
C SER A 173 -13.61 -16.32 -10.30
N ALA A 174 -14.00 -15.24 -10.97
CA ALA A 174 -15.37 -15.09 -11.49
C ALA A 174 -15.73 -16.21 -12.48
N LEU A 175 -14.77 -16.61 -13.33
CA LEU A 175 -14.96 -17.73 -14.25
C LEU A 175 -15.14 -19.05 -13.50
N ILE A 176 -14.35 -19.32 -12.46
CA ILE A 176 -14.49 -20.53 -11.62
C ILE A 176 -15.89 -20.58 -10.99
N ASP A 177 -16.34 -19.50 -10.36
CA ASP A 177 -17.66 -19.45 -9.70
C ASP A 177 -18.78 -19.71 -10.72
N SER A 178 -18.65 -19.12 -11.91
CA SER A 178 -19.58 -19.32 -13.03
C SER A 178 -19.58 -20.76 -13.54
N LEU A 179 -18.41 -21.37 -13.71
CA LEU A 179 -18.27 -22.76 -14.17
C LEU A 179 -18.82 -23.76 -13.15
N ARG A 180 -18.79 -23.43 -11.86
CA ARG A 180 -19.34 -24.26 -10.78
C ARG A 180 -20.85 -24.09 -10.59
N GLY A 181 -21.44 -23.01 -11.10
CA GLY A 181 -22.85 -22.69 -10.86
C GLY A 181 -23.16 -22.28 -9.42
N THR A 182 -22.13 -21.86 -8.66
CA THR A 182 -22.27 -21.35 -7.30
C THR A 182 -22.41 -19.84 -7.36
N TYR A 183 -23.62 -19.36 -7.68
CA TYR A 183 -23.97 -17.93 -7.63
C TYR A 183 -24.67 -17.58 -6.32
#